data_AF-A0A919WDF2-F1
#
_entry.id   AF-A0A919WDF2-F1
#
_cell.length_a   1.000
_cell.length_b   1.000
_cell.length_c   1.000
_cell.angle_alpha   90.00
_cell.angle_beta   90.00
_cell.angle_gamma   90.00
#
_symmetry.space_group_name_H-M   'P 1'
#
loop_
_entity.id
_entity.type
_entity.pdbx_description
1 polymer ?
#
loop_
_entity_poly.entity_id
_entity_poly.type
_entity_poly.pdbx_seq_one_letter_code
_entity_poly.pdbx_strand_id
1 'polypeptide(L)'
;MGYTHCWRYQPDSRAYAAAWPAIVQDSNHIIAQLSKRIPIAGPDTTGVPLLSTADGIAYNGGPGEHGEAFVLAVPGTTARQWWFCKTDGQPYDLAVTATLLRCHLLLPEAFLIASEGAWTADWQPARRLVKRLFGVTVRTVPFSDAALPDDDDFRALSTDTHDR
;
A
#
# COMPACT_ATOMS: atom_id res chain seq x y z
N MET A 1 9.81 -14.21 13.26
CA MET A 1 8.88 -14.45 12.13
C MET A 1 7.85 -13.36 12.21
N GLY A 2 7.98 -12.36 11.34
CA GLY A 2 7.21 -11.12 11.39
C GLY A 2 6.18 -11.11 10.27
N TYR A 3 5.05 -10.44 10.49
CA TYR A 3 3.93 -10.33 9.55
C TYR A 3 4.29 -9.32 8.45
N THR A 4 4.56 -9.81 7.23
CA THR A 4 5.13 -9.03 6.13
C THR A 4 4.13 -8.76 5.01
N HIS A 5 4.13 -7.52 4.50
CA HIS A 5 3.48 -7.15 3.25
C HIS A 5 4.51 -6.69 2.24
N CYS A 6 4.38 -7.17 1.01
CA CYS A 6 5.20 -6.78 -0.13
C CYS A 6 4.32 -6.15 -1.20
N TRP A 7 4.84 -5.19 -1.94
CA TRP A 7 4.14 -4.61 -3.08
C TRP A 7 5.08 -4.26 -4.21
N ARG A 8 4.53 -4.27 -5.42
CA ARG A 8 5.26 -4.05 -6.65
C ARG A 8 4.47 -3.17 -7.60
N TYR A 9 5.12 -2.17 -8.17
CA TYR A 9 4.53 -1.17 -9.05
C TYR A 9 5.60 -0.51 -9.94
N GLN A 10 5.17 0.20 -10.97
CA GLN A 10 6.06 0.93 -11.88
C GLN A 10 5.93 2.44 -11.63
N PRO A 11 6.84 3.05 -10.85
CA PRO A 11 6.77 4.48 -10.55
C PRO A 11 6.90 5.36 -11.80
N ASP A 12 7.56 4.90 -12.84
CA ASP A 12 7.73 5.57 -14.13
C ASP A 12 6.55 5.37 -15.11
N SER A 13 5.58 4.51 -14.79
CA SER A 13 4.44 4.26 -15.67
C SER A 13 3.44 5.42 -15.70
N ARG A 14 2.82 5.64 -16.87
CA ARG A 14 1.74 6.64 -17.03
C ARG A 14 0.52 6.31 -16.19
N ALA A 15 0.18 5.03 -16.04
CA ALA A 15 -0.93 4.58 -15.20
C ALA A 15 -0.71 4.98 -13.73
N TYR A 16 0.49 4.73 -13.19
CA TYR A 16 0.83 5.13 -11.83
C TYR A 16 0.78 6.66 -11.66
N ALA A 17 1.36 7.41 -12.59
CA ALA A 17 1.32 8.87 -12.58
C ALA A 17 -0.13 9.42 -12.59
N ALA A 18 -1.01 8.83 -13.39
CA ALA A 18 -2.41 9.24 -13.47
C ALA A 18 -3.20 8.93 -12.19
N ALA A 19 -2.93 7.79 -11.53
CA ALA A 19 -3.60 7.41 -10.29
C ALA A 19 -3.01 8.10 -9.05
N TRP A 20 -1.79 8.64 -9.12
CA TRP A 20 -1.04 9.16 -7.97
C TRP A 20 -1.80 10.20 -7.12
N PRO A 21 -2.47 11.23 -7.68
CA PRO A 21 -3.24 12.17 -6.87
C PRO A 21 -4.35 11.48 -6.05
N ALA A 22 -5.03 10.49 -6.62
CA ALA A 22 -6.06 9.72 -5.93
C ALA A 22 -5.47 8.81 -4.85
N ILE A 23 -4.30 8.18 -5.11
CA ILE A 23 -3.58 7.38 -4.11
C ILE A 23 -3.23 8.23 -2.89
N VAL A 24 -2.67 9.43 -3.09
CA VAL A 24 -2.32 10.35 -2.00
C VAL A 24 -3.56 10.82 -1.25
N GLN A 25 -4.62 11.21 -1.96
CA GLN A 25 -5.88 11.64 -1.34
C GLN A 25 -6.53 10.54 -0.49
N ASP A 26 -6.61 9.33 -1.02
CA ASP A 26 -7.23 8.19 -0.32
C ASP A 26 -6.39 7.77 0.88
N SER A 27 -5.06 7.78 0.75
CA SER A 27 -4.13 7.53 1.86
C SER A 27 -4.31 8.58 2.96
N ASN A 28 -4.42 9.86 2.61
CA ASN A 28 -4.75 10.91 3.57
C ASN A 28 -6.06 10.64 4.31
N HIS A 29 -7.11 10.23 3.61
CA HIS A 29 -8.40 9.92 4.25
C HIS A 29 -8.32 8.71 5.18
N ILE A 30 -7.62 7.66 4.78
CA ILE A 30 -7.37 6.47 5.61
C ILE A 30 -6.62 6.86 6.89
N ILE A 31 -5.48 7.53 6.75
CA ILE A 31 -4.63 7.92 7.88
C ILE A 31 -5.38 8.86 8.82
N ALA A 32 -6.03 9.91 8.30
CA ALA A 32 -6.81 10.85 9.11
C ALA A 32 -7.94 10.16 9.90
N GLN A 33 -8.55 9.11 9.35
CA GLN A 33 -9.57 8.34 10.07
C GLN A 33 -8.98 7.43 11.15
N LEU A 34 -7.85 6.79 10.88
CA LEU A 34 -7.21 5.84 11.81
C LEU A 34 -6.44 6.53 12.93
N SER A 35 -5.78 7.67 12.66
CA SER A 35 -5.03 8.45 13.66
C SER A 35 -5.88 8.97 14.83
N LYS A 36 -7.21 8.87 14.73
CA LYS A 36 -8.13 9.13 15.85
C LYS A 36 -8.04 8.10 16.98
N ARG A 37 -7.47 6.93 16.72
CA ARG A 37 -7.43 5.77 17.65
C ARG A 37 -6.15 4.95 17.60
N ILE A 38 -5.42 5.02 16.49
CA ILE A 38 -4.19 4.26 16.26
C ILE A 38 -3.04 5.26 16.16
N PRO A 39 -1.96 5.12 16.94
CA PRO A 39 -0.75 5.91 16.76
C PRO A 39 -0.15 5.63 15.37
N ILE A 40 -0.12 6.68 14.53
CA ILE A 40 0.53 6.65 13.22
C ILE A 40 1.45 7.86 13.17
N ALA A 41 2.73 7.63 12.91
CA ALA A 41 3.78 8.62 12.89
C ALA A 41 4.48 8.66 11.52
N GLY A 42 5.45 9.55 11.39
CA GLY A 42 6.38 9.53 10.26
C GLY A 42 7.18 8.22 10.17
N PRO A 43 7.93 8.01 9.09
CA PRO A 43 8.65 6.75 8.83
C PRO A 43 9.63 6.37 9.97
N ASP A 44 10.24 7.37 10.61
CA ASP A 44 11.17 7.19 11.73
C ASP A 44 10.45 7.08 13.09
N THR A 45 9.16 6.71 13.11
CA THR A 45 8.30 6.56 14.32
C THR A 45 8.05 7.86 15.10
N THR A 46 8.45 9.00 14.53
CA THR A 46 8.30 10.33 15.12
C THR A 46 7.61 11.28 14.15
N GLY A 47 7.10 12.41 14.66
CA GLY A 47 6.44 13.42 13.84
C GLY A 47 5.16 12.92 13.17
N VAL A 48 4.80 13.54 12.04
CA VAL A 48 3.58 13.24 11.28
C VAL A 48 3.90 12.38 10.05
N PRO A 49 2.94 11.56 9.58
CA PRO A 49 3.03 10.85 8.30
C PRO A 49 3.36 11.77 7.12
N LEU A 50 4.21 11.31 6.21
CA LEU A 50 4.45 11.94 4.91
C LEU A 50 3.37 11.48 3.93
N LEU A 51 2.56 12.41 3.42
CA LEU A 51 1.42 12.13 2.53
C LEU A 51 1.29 13.23 1.47
N SER A 52 2.26 13.29 0.55
CA SER A 52 2.47 14.41 -0.37
C SER A 52 2.51 13.92 -1.82
N THR A 53 1.88 14.67 -2.73
CA THR A 53 2.02 14.41 -4.16
C THR A 53 3.43 14.72 -4.67
N ALA A 54 4.18 15.58 -3.98
CA ALA A 54 5.53 16.00 -4.35
C ALA A 54 6.63 15.15 -3.71
N ASP A 55 6.38 14.59 -2.52
CA ASP A 55 7.42 13.93 -1.70
C ASP A 55 7.18 12.43 -1.47
N GLY A 56 5.98 11.92 -1.77
CA GLY A 56 5.65 10.51 -1.63
C GLY A 56 4.70 10.24 -0.47
N ILE A 57 4.56 8.96 -0.16
CA ILE A 57 3.85 8.48 1.03
C ILE A 57 4.84 7.70 1.88
N ALA A 58 5.01 8.09 3.13
CA ALA A 58 5.81 7.33 4.08
C ALA A 58 5.28 7.49 5.50
N TYR A 59 5.08 6.38 6.20
CA TYR A 59 4.60 6.38 7.58
C TYR A 59 4.94 5.08 8.30
N ASN A 60 4.87 5.11 9.63
CA ASN A 60 5.03 3.94 10.49
C ASN A 60 4.05 4.05 11.67
N GLY A 61 4.02 3.04 12.52
CA GLY A 61 3.37 3.12 13.82
C GLY A 61 4.06 4.13 14.75
N GLY A 62 3.35 4.53 15.80
CA GLY A 62 3.92 5.39 16.84
C GLY A 62 4.98 4.69 17.70
N PRO A 63 5.65 5.44 18.60
CA PRO A 63 6.62 4.88 19.52
C PRO A 63 6.04 3.69 20.30
N GLY A 64 6.72 2.54 20.27
CA GLY A 64 6.27 1.31 20.94
C GLY A 64 5.23 0.47 20.18
N GLU A 65 4.61 0.99 19.12
CA GLU A 65 3.57 0.29 18.33
C GLU A 65 3.91 0.32 16.82
N HIS A 66 5.13 -0.05 16.45
CA HIS A 66 5.70 0.11 15.11
C HIS A 66 6.45 -1.13 14.63
N GLY A 67 6.77 -1.14 13.33
CA GLY A 67 7.66 -2.13 12.70
C GLY A 67 8.53 -1.41 11.66
N GLU A 68 8.53 -1.89 10.42
CA GLU A 68 9.17 -1.23 9.28
C GLU A 68 8.22 -0.21 8.62
N ALA A 69 8.76 0.93 8.19
CA ALA A 69 7.94 1.97 7.57
C ALA A 69 7.33 1.52 6.23
N PHE A 70 6.09 1.92 5.99
CA PHE A 70 5.46 1.85 4.69
C PHE A 70 5.95 2.98 3.79
N VAL A 71 6.21 2.71 2.51
CA VAL A 71 6.74 3.70 1.55
C VAL A 71 6.15 3.53 0.14
N LEU A 72 5.71 4.64 -0.46
CA LEU A 72 5.45 4.77 -1.89
C LEU A 72 6.17 5.99 -2.44
N ALA A 73 6.95 5.78 -3.50
CA ALA A 73 7.70 6.84 -4.18
C ALA A 73 6.80 7.63 -5.12
N VAL A 74 7.13 8.90 -5.34
CA VAL A 74 6.45 9.72 -6.36
C VAL A 74 6.67 9.17 -7.78
N PRO A 75 5.74 9.46 -8.71
CA PRO A 75 5.89 9.07 -10.11
C PRO A 75 7.15 9.63 -10.77
N GLY A 76 7.66 8.93 -11.79
CA GLY A 76 8.82 9.34 -12.59
C GLY A 76 10.18 9.12 -11.92
N THR A 77 10.21 8.50 -10.73
CA THR A 77 11.47 8.13 -10.06
C THR A 77 12.01 6.83 -10.60
N THR A 78 13.35 6.67 -10.65
CA THR A 78 14.01 5.36 -10.84
C THR A 78 14.03 4.55 -9.54
N ALA A 79 13.08 4.81 -8.64
CA ALA A 79 13.00 4.14 -7.36
C ALA A 79 12.77 2.64 -7.56
N ARG A 80 13.08 1.88 -6.52
CA ARG A 80 12.88 0.43 -6.48
C ARG A 80 11.42 0.12 -6.84
N GLN A 81 11.20 -0.76 -7.80
CA GLN A 81 9.86 -1.15 -8.27
C GLN A 81 9.16 -2.13 -7.31
N TRP A 82 9.88 -2.59 -6.28
CA TRP A 82 9.43 -3.56 -5.28
C TRP A 82 9.81 -3.10 -3.88
N TRP A 83 8.86 -3.19 -2.95
CA TRP A 83 9.02 -2.78 -1.56
C TRP A 83 8.37 -3.81 -0.63
N PHE A 84 8.75 -3.77 0.64
CA PHE A 84 8.12 -4.54 1.69
C PHE A 84 8.19 -3.79 3.02
N CYS A 85 7.33 -4.17 3.95
CA CYS A 85 7.46 -3.81 5.36
C CYS A 85 6.95 -4.96 6.24
N LYS A 86 7.69 -5.23 7.32
CA LYS A 86 7.27 -6.07 8.44
C LYS A 86 6.55 -5.22 9.46
N THR A 87 5.24 -5.43 9.58
CA THR A 87 4.44 -4.67 10.54
C THR A 87 4.37 -5.34 11.90
N ASP A 88 4.77 -6.62 11.98
CA ASP A 88 4.68 -7.46 13.17
C ASP A 88 3.26 -7.51 13.78
N GLY A 89 2.23 -7.24 12.97
CA GLY A 89 0.83 -7.20 13.42
C GLY A 89 0.52 -6.02 14.34
N GLN A 90 1.37 -5.00 14.38
CA GLN A 90 1.15 -3.80 15.18
C GLN A 90 -0.08 -3.01 14.71
N PRO A 91 -0.71 -2.19 15.56
CA PRO A 91 -1.96 -1.49 15.23
C PRO A 91 -1.96 -0.70 13.90
N TYR A 92 -0.83 -0.11 13.51
CA TYR A 92 -0.71 0.64 12.25
C TYR A 92 -0.78 -0.24 10.99
N ASP A 93 -0.69 -1.57 11.11
CA ASP A 93 -0.88 -2.53 10.02
C ASP A 93 -2.21 -2.31 9.28
N LEU A 94 -3.26 -1.89 10.00
CA LEU A 94 -4.55 -1.55 9.38
C LEU A 94 -4.42 -0.39 8.39
N ALA A 95 -3.52 0.56 8.64
CA ALA A 95 -3.24 1.63 7.69
C ALA A 95 -2.49 1.09 6.47
N VAL A 96 -1.47 0.25 6.68
CA VAL A 96 -0.69 -0.41 5.62
C VAL A 96 -1.60 -1.19 4.68
N THR A 97 -2.37 -2.14 5.22
CA THR A 97 -3.23 -3.04 4.44
C THR A 97 -4.36 -2.29 3.72
N ALA A 98 -4.94 -1.25 4.33
CA ALA A 98 -5.96 -0.43 3.69
C ALA A 98 -5.40 0.43 2.54
N THR A 99 -4.21 1.01 2.73
CA THR A 99 -3.52 1.79 1.68
C THR A 99 -3.14 0.90 0.51
N LEU A 100 -2.55 -0.27 0.76
CA LEU A 100 -2.23 -1.27 -0.27
C LEU A 100 -3.49 -1.66 -1.05
N LEU A 101 -4.58 -1.96 -0.34
CA LEU A 101 -5.85 -2.33 -0.96
C LEU A 101 -6.40 -1.21 -1.86
N ARG A 102 -6.27 0.05 -1.45
CA ARG A 102 -6.66 1.19 -2.31
C ARG A 102 -5.77 1.35 -3.52
N CYS A 103 -4.46 1.18 -3.38
CA CYS A 103 -3.53 1.23 -4.51
C CYS A 103 -3.91 0.18 -5.56
N HIS A 104 -4.13 -1.07 -5.15
CA HIS A 104 -4.56 -2.14 -6.07
C HIS A 104 -5.93 -1.85 -6.71
N LEU A 105 -6.91 -1.31 -5.96
CA LEU A 105 -8.20 -0.97 -6.55
C LEU A 105 -8.13 0.16 -7.59
N LEU A 106 -7.17 1.07 -7.45
CA LEU A 106 -6.92 2.15 -8.41
C LEU A 106 -6.09 1.68 -9.60
N LEU A 107 -5.26 0.66 -9.41
CA LEU A 107 -4.29 0.14 -10.39
C LEU A 107 -4.24 -1.40 -10.37
N PRO A 108 -5.34 -2.10 -10.69
CA PRO A 108 -5.44 -3.55 -10.49
C PRO A 108 -4.41 -4.36 -11.27
N GLU A 109 -3.97 -3.85 -12.43
CA GLU A 109 -3.00 -4.51 -13.31
C GLU A 109 -1.56 -4.00 -13.10
N ALA A 110 -1.39 -2.86 -12.42
CA ALA A 110 -0.10 -2.17 -12.28
C ALA A 110 0.39 -2.06 -10.83
N PHE A 111 -0.37 -2.59 -9.87
CA PHE A 111 -0.02 -2.60 -8.46
C PHE A 111 -0.32 -3.98 -7.85
N LEU A 112 0.74 -4.78 -7.67
CA LEU A 112 0.64 -6.13 -7.11
C LEU A 112 0.97 -6.13 -5.63
N ILE A 113 0.31 -7.02 -4.89
CA ILE A 113 0.50 -7.20 -3.45
C ILE A 113 0.84 -8.68 -3.22
N ALA A 114 1.76 -8.94 -2.29
CA ALA A 114 1.90 -10.22 -1.63
C ALA A 114 1.88 -9.98 -0.12
N SER A 115 1.34 -10.93 0.64
CA SER A 115 1.12 -10.77 2.07
C SER A 115 1.20 -12.13 2.75
N GLU A 116 1.84 -12.17 3.91
CA GLU A 116 1.80 -13.35 4.79
C GLU A 116 0.50 -13.46 5.60
N GLY A 117 -0.37 -12.44 5.52
CA GLY A 117 -1.66 -12.41 6.20
C GLY A 117 -2.83 -13.04 5.45
N ALA A 118 -3.70 -13.69 6.22
CA ALA A 118 -4.88 -14.37 5.73
C ALA A 118 -5.97 -13.40 5.28
N TRP A 119 -6.50 -13.60 4.06
CA TRP A 119 -7.55 -12.75 3.49
C TRP A 119 -8.86 -12.71 4.30
N THR A 120 -9.23 -13.84 4.90
CA THR A 120 -10.50 -14.01 5.61
C THR A 120 -10.45 -13.51 7.06
N ALA A 121 -9.25 -13.43 7.64
CA ALA A 121 -9.02 -12.98 9.01
C ALA A 121 -8.31 -11.62 9.03
N ASP A 122 -7.02 -11.58 8.69
CA ASP A 122 -6.15 -10.43 8.94
C ASP A 122 -6.47 -9.22 8.04
N TRP A 123 -6.90 -9.46 6.79
CA TRP A 123 -7.30 -8.38 5.86
C TRP A 123 -8.77 -7.97 6.00
N GLN A 124 -9.57 -8.66 6.81
CA GLN A 124 -10.99 -8.34 7.00
C GLN A 124 -11.20 -6.91 7.54
N PRO A 125 -10.44 -6.40 8.53
CA PRO A 125 -10.57 -5.03 9.01
C PRO A 125 -10.29 -3.99 7.92
N ALA A 126 -9.25 -4.18 7.10
CA ALA A 126 -8.91 -3.27 6.00
C ALA A 126 -10.03 -3.21 4.96
N ARG A 127 -10.61 -4.35 4.58
CA ARG A 127 -11.76 -4.43 3.66
C ARG A 127 -12.98 -3.69 4.20
N ARG A 128 -13.28 -3.83 5.49
CA ARG A 128 -14.38 -3.12 6.16
C ARG A 128 -14.13 -1.61 6.18
N LEU A 129 -12.89 -1.19 6.45
CA LEU A 129 -12.48 0.21 6.42
C LEU A 129 -12.65 0.81 5.02
N VAL A 130 -12.10 0.15 3.99
CA VAL A 130 -12.19 0.59 2.59
C VAL A 130 -13.65 0.68 2.13
N LYS A 131 -14.47 -0.33 2.44
CA LYS A 131 -15.91 -0.28 2.14
C LYS A 131 -16.60 0.91 2.79
N ARG A 132 -16.28 1.18 4.06
CA ARG A 132 -16.89 2.29 4.81
C ARG A 132 -16.48 3.66 4.26
N LEU A 133 -15.20 3.84 3.93
CA LEU A 133 -14.67 5.13 3.49
C LEU A 133 -14.98 5.45 2.02
N PHE A 134 -15.01 4.43 1.16
CA PHE A 134 -15.05 4.62 -0.30
C PHE A 134 -16.24 3.93 -0.97
N GLY A 135 -17.09 3.23 -0.22
CA GLY A 135 -18.26 2.51 -0.77
C GLY A 135 -17.92 1.26 -1.60
N VAL A 136 -16.64 0.90 -1.75
CA VAL A 136 -16.18 -0.22 -2.58
C VAL A 136 -16.13 -1.51 -1.78
N THR A 137 -16.75 -2.58 -2.29
CA THR A 137 -16.65 -3.91 -1.69
C THR A 137 -15.60 -4.74 -2.41
N VAL A 138 -14.49 -5.07 -1.73
CA VAL A 138 -13.47 -5.97 -2.29
C VAL A 138 -13.83 -7.42 -2.01
N ARG A 139 -14.12 -8.16 -3.08
CA ARG A 139 -14.59 -9.55 -3.03
C ARG A 139 -13.51 -10.56 -3.38
N THR A 140 -12.59 -10.20 -4.26
CA THR A 140 -11.47 -11.03 -4.70
C THR A 140 -10.23 -10.76 -3.85
N VAL A 141 -9.41 -11.79 -3.65
CA VAL A 141 -8.10 -11.64 -3.01
C VAL A 141 -7.16 -10.96 -4.01
N PRO A 142 -6.57 -9.80 -3.69
CA PRO A 142 -5.70 -9.08 -4.62
C PRO A 142 -4.22 -9.49 -4.51
N PHE A 143 -3.91 -10.50 -3.70
CA PHE A 143 -2.55 -10.96 -3.44
C PHE A 143 -2.47 -12.48 -3.44
N SER A 144 -1.27 -12.99 -3.74
CA SER A 144 -0.91 -14.39 -3.54
C SER A 144 -0.17 -14.56 -2.22
N ASP A 145 -0.21 -15.79 -1.70
CA ASP A 145 0.63 -16.23 -0.58
C ASP A 145 2.08 -16.53 -1.05
N ALA A 146 2.34 -16.36 -2.37
CA ALA A 146 3.63 -16.61 -3.01
C ALA A 146 4.45 -15.33 -3.12
N ALA A 147 5.76 -15.47 -3.35
CA ALA A 147 6.63 -14.34 -3.66
C ALA A 147 6.09 -13.57 -4.89
N LEU A 148 6.22 -12.24 -4.87
CA LEU A 148 5.90 -11.41 -6.02
C LEU A 148 6.82 -11.76 -7.21
N PRO A 149 6.33 -11.64 -8.46
CA PRO A 149 7.15 -11.89 -9.65
C PRO A 149 8.37 -10.97 -9.69
N ASP A 150 9.42 -11.41 -10.37
CA ASP A 150 10.65 -10.63 -10.54
C ASP A 150 10.48 -9.43 -11.49
N ASP A 151 11.56 -8.69 -11.70
CA ASP A 151 11.53 -7.42 -12.44
C ASP A 151 11.17 -7.57 -13.91
N ASP A 152 11.61 -8.65 -14.54
CA ASP A 152 11.39 -8.89 -15.95
C ASP A 152 9.95 -9.41 -16.18
N ASP A 153 9.49 -10.34 -15.34
CA ASP A 153 8.13 -10.90 -15.42
C ASP A 153 7.06 -9.83 -15.16
N PHE A 154 7.27 -8.94 -14.19
CA PHE A 154 6.30 -7.88 -13.91
C PHE A 154 6.22 -6.84 -15.01
N ARG A 155 7.35 -6.51 -15.65
CA ARG A 155 7.35 -5.60 -16.80
C ARG A 155 6.58 -6.21 -17.96
N ALA A 156 6.77 -7.49 -18.26
CA ALA A 156 6.00 -8.18 -19.29
C ALA A 156 4.47 -8.12 -19.03
N LEU A 157 4.04 -8.34 -17.78
CA LEU A 157 2.61 -8.25 -17.40
C LEU A 157 2.01 -6.86 -17.61
N SER A 158 2.81 -5.81 -17.45
CA SER A 158 2.36 -4.41 -17.59
C SER A 158 2.36 -3.87 -19.02
N THR A 159 3.15 -4.48 -19.91
CA THR A 159 3.29 -4.04 -21.30
C THR A 159 2.21 -4.63 -22.20
N ASP A 160 1.70 -5.83 -21.88
CA ASP A 160 0.63 -6.49 -22.65
C ASP A 160 -0.72 -5.76 -22.60
N THR A 161 -0.90 -4.83 -21.67
CA THR A 161 -2.15 -4.06 -21.48
C THR A 161 -2.14 -2.69 -22.15
N HIS A 162 -1.04 -2.27 -22.78
CA HIS A 162 -0.96 -1.00 -23.52
C HIS A 162 -1.26 -1.13 -25.03
N ASP A 163 -1.50 -2.34 -25.54
CA ASP A 163 -1.78 -2.63 -26.97
C ASP A 163 -3.22 -3.15 -27.24
N ARG A 164 -4.20 -2.81 -26.38
CA ARG A 164 -5.62 -3.07 -26.66
C ARG A 164 -6.52 -1.86 -26.44
#